data_AF-A0A836LBX3-F1
#
_entry.id   AF-A0A836LBX3-F1
#
_cell.length_a   1.000
_cell.length_b   1.000
_cell.length_c   1.000
_cell.angle_alpha   90.00
_cell.angle_beta   90.00
_cell.angle_gamma   90.00
#
_symmetry.space_group_name_H-M   'P 1'
#
loop_
_entity.id
_entity.type
_entity.pdbx_description
1 polymer ?
#
loop_
_entity_poly.entity_id
_entity_poly.type
_entity_poly.pdbx_seq_one_letter_code
_entity_poly.pdbx_strand_id
1 'polypeptide(L)'
;MLRKALFIGARHHGGKLAPLFLALGISMLLLLPVLRTRKIYIDENAVGQMHPSAEAGSVTAYLDPTVRWPRRLVRGRRSPGSEIVAVYVNTDYSASVSLANALIEVVRLRKSLACDVQFYFVKSSEEWPVPQAYTRAALVLNVSTLYSRHICIDTLGSNGIQPNQDYTNSAAQFAKWNGFSPSYLCQQPRRSTDDVDAGFWYYWSYLEASLQLSARPQPWHILPTHSINTIAISSDPLYSASSAFRGRQVPDAFATMLLQIIVSLNGLEEKFHHSTFVWLPVSVWRYVEYDHAQFCIMLFVASIFSTAYSEYQLRGMDITPLFTALLLTPVGAATAFRVAGWRAVAAASAAFSLLFRLFMSHVSSGMWLTFNAIALCLLIILQPACGLVAGAAASIQVFFTHSALQNRPAMAVGAAVSSTLAYYFMYHLRMPLFGVAGISELFVSFVIYPNALWIGSRFLCLTF
;
A
#
# COMPACT_ATOMS: atom_id res chain seq x y z
N MET A 1 41.44 -5.74 17.27
CA MET A 1 41.45 -7.16 16.85
C MET A 1 40.10 -7.62 16.30
N LEU A 2 38.98 -7.34 16.98
CA LEU A 2 37.63 -7.69 16.51
C LEU A 2 37.29 -7.19 15.09
N ARG A 3 37.56 -5.92 14.76
CA ARG A 3 37.32 -5.35 13.42
C ARG A 3 38.05 -6.11 12.30
N LYS A 4 39.28 -6.55 12.56
CA LYS A 4 40.09 -7.31 11.59
C LYS A 4 39.53 -8.73 11.43
N ALA A 5 39.13 -9.37 12.52
CA ALA A 5 38.48 -10.68 12.49
C ALA A 5 37.12 -10.63 11.76
N LEU A 6 36.29 -9.61 12.03
CA LEU A 6 35.03 -9.38 11.32
C LEU A 6 35.25 -9.13 9.83
N PHE A 7 36.24 -8.32 9.47
CA PHE A 7 36.57 -8.07 8.06
C PHE A 7 37.04 -9.33 7.34
N ILE A 8 37.95 -10.11 7.95
CA ILE A 8 38.44 -11.38 7.37
C ILE A 8 37.29 -12.39 7.27
N GLY A 9 36.47 -12.49 8.31
CA GLY A 9 35.29 -13.35 8.34
C GLY A 9 34.28 -12.98 7.25
N ALA A 10 33.92 -11.70 7.13
CA ALA A 10 33.02 -11.21 6.08
C ALA A 10 33.61 -11.44 4.68
N ARG A 11 34.92 -11.26 4.49
CA ARG A 11 35.59 -11.49 3.21
C ARG A 11 35.53 -12.96 2.76
N HIS A 12 35.64 -13.92 3.69
CA HIS A 12 35.65 -15.34 3.34
C HIS A 12 34.28 -16.02 3.39
N HIS A 13 33.39 -15.55 4.27
CA HIS A 13 32.10 -16.20 4.54
C HIS A 13 30.90 -15.34 4.17
N GLY A 14 31.10 -14.07 3.80
CA GLY A 14 30.01 -13.14 3.50
C GLY A 14 29.07 -13.62 2.40
N GLY A 15 29.55 -14.43 1.45
CA GLY A 15 28.72 -15.00 0.39
C GLY A 15 27.82 -16.14 0.87
N LYS A 16 28.17 -16.80 1.98
CA LYS A 16 27.48 -17.99 2.50
C LYS A 16 26.31 -17.68 3.44
N LEU A 17 26.12 -16.40 3.79
CA LEU A 17 25.12 -15.95 4.77
C LEU A 17 23.75 -15.66 4.14
N ALA A 18 23.64 -15.62 2.81
CA ALA A 18 22.40 -15.41 2.08
C ALA A 18 21.22 -16.28 2.56
N PRO A 19 21.36 -17.62 2.71
CA PRO A 19 20.25 -18.45 3.18
C PRO A 19 19.82 -18.10 4.61
N LEU A 20 20.75 -17.72 5.49
CA LEU A 20 20.45 -17.31 6.86
C LEU A 20 19.63 -16.01 6.86
N PHE A 21 20.09 -15.00 6.13
CA PHE A 21 19.37 -13.72 6.04
C PHE A 21 17.99 -13.88 5.39
N LEU A 22 17.87 -14.71 4.36
CA LEU A 22 16.58 -15.01 3.74
C LEU A 22 15.63 -15.71 4.72
N ALA A 23 16.11 -16.74 5.42
CA ALA A 23 15.30 -17.47 6.39
C ALA A 23 14.85 -16.58 7.56
N LEU A 24 15.75 -15.74 8.09
CA LEU A 24 15.42 -14.76 9.12
C LEU A 24 14.42 -13.71 8.61
N GLY A 25 14.60 -13.21 7.38
CA GLY A 25 13.67 -12.26 6.77
C GLY A 25 12.27 -12.84 6.59
N ILE A 26 12.15 -14.06 6.06
CA ILE A 26 10.85 -14.75 5.90
C ILE A 26 10.24 -15.02 7.28
N SER A 27 11.02 -15.54 8.23
CA SER A 27 10.53 -15.82 9.59
C SER A 27 10.03 -14.55 10.26
N MET A 28 10.77 -13.45 10.13
CA MET A 28 10.38 -12.16 10.67
C MET A 28 9.11 -11.65 9.98
N LEU A 29 8.99 -11.71 8.66
CA LEU A 29 7.77 -11.32 7.94
C LEU A 29 6.54 -12.06 8.47
N LEU A 30 6.65 -13.38 8.72
CA LEU A 30 5.56 -14.19 9.26
C LEU A 30 5.27 -13.91 10.74
N LEU A 31 6.29 -13.52 11.52
CA LEU A 31 6.20 -13.29 12.97
C LEU A 31 6.02 -11.82 13.36
N LEU A 32 6.15 -10.87 12.44
CA LEU A 32 5.90 -9.44 12.67
C LEU A 32 4.57 -9.23 13.40
N PRO A 33 3.45 -9.88 13.01
CA PRO A 33 2.18 -9.76 13.72
C PRO A 33 2.20 -10.15 15.20
N VAL A 34 3.17 -10.93 15.66
CA VAL A 34 3.32 -11.32 17.08
C VAL A 34 3.78 -10.13 17.92
N LEU A 35 4.59 -9.23 17.34
CA LEU A 35 5.10 -8.01 17.98
C LEU A 35 4.05 -6.90 18.12
N ARG A 36 2.78 -7.25 17.90
CA ARG A 36 1.66 -6.32 17.92
C ARG A 36 1.50 -5.64 19.29
N THR A 37 1.41 -4.33 19.29
CA THR A 37 1.09 -3.50 20.44
C THR A 37 -0.27 -2.82 20.26
N ARG A 38 -0.93 -2.49 21.38
CA ARG A 38 -2.12 -1.63 21.41
C ARG A 38 -1.77 -0.15 21.53
N LYS A 39 -0.53 0.15 21.92
CA LYS A 39 -0.05 1.53 22.04
C LYS A 39 0.33 1.99 20.65
N ILE A 40 -0.48 2.88 20.07
CA ILE A 40 -0.04 3.72 18.98
C ILE A 40 0.50 4.97 19.66
N TYR A 41 1.82 5.15 19.61
CA TYR A 41 2.39 6.49 19.82
C TYR A 41 2.12 7.24 18.51
N ILE A 42 0.91 7.81 18.40
CA ILE A 42 0.64 8.86 17.41
C ILE A 42 1.49 10.02 17.91
N ASP A 43 2.42 10.54 17.12
CA ASP A 43 3.39 11.59 17.52
C ASP A 43 2.75 12.56 18.52
N GLU A 44 3.05 12.34 19.82
CA GLU A 44 2.17 12.65 20.96
C GLU A 44 2.09 14.15 21.26
N ASN A 45 2.71 14.98 20.42
CA ASN A 45 2.59 16.43 20.51
C ASN A 45 1.35 16.97 19.77
N ALA A 46 0.64 16.18 18.95
CA ALA A 46 -0.38 16.72 18.02
C ALA A 46 -1.83 16.23 18.19
N VAL A 47 -2.14 15.16 18.94
CA VAL A 47 -3.53 14.70 19.11
C VAL A 47 -3.83 14.44 20.58
N GLY A 48 -4.27 15.47 21.29
CA GLY A 48 -4.51 15.42 22.73
C GLY A 48 -5.56 14.41 23.22
N GLN A 49 -6.30 13.71 22.35
CA GLN A 49 -7.24 12.66 22.75
C GLN A 49 -7.36 11.58 21.66
N MET A 50 -6.96 10.35 21.99
CA MET A 50 -7.20 9.12 21.19
C MET A 50 -8.71 8.87 20.95
N HIS A 51 -9.58 9.51 21.75
CA HIS A 51 -11.03 9.40 21.70
C HIS A 51 -11.66 10.80 21.86
N PRO A 52 -11.85 11.57 20.78
CA PRO A 52 -12.61 12.81 20.89
C PRO A 52 -14.04 12.47 21.36
N SER A 53 -14.51 13.10 22.44
CA SER A 53 -15.83 12.87 23.03
C SER A 53 -16.98 13.45 22.19
N ALA A 54 -16.92 13.30 20.86
CA ALA A 54 -17.84 13.91 19.93
C ALA A 54 -18.96 12.96 19.53
N GLU A 55 -20.20 13.40 19.76
CA GLU A 55 -21.42 12.74 19.29
C GLU A 55 -22.22 13.69 18.40
N ALA A 56 -22.77 13.16 17.31
CA ALA A 56 -23.58 13.95 16.37
C ALA A 56 -25.04 14.11 16.83
N GLY A 57 -25.52 13.24 17.72
CA GLY A 57 -26.94 13.12 18.06
C GLY A 57 -27.76 12.50 16.93
N SER A 58 -29.10 12.62 17.00
CA SER A 58 -29.99 12.14 15.95
C SER A 58 -29.91 13.06 14.72
N VAL A 59 -29.54 12.49 13.57
CA VAL A 59 -29.38 13.24 12.32
C VAL A 59 -30.46 12.95 11.28
N THR A 60 -31.38 12.04 11.58
CA THR A 60 -32.42 11.58 10.66
C THR A 60 -33.26 12.69 10.04
N ALA A 61 -33.54 13.77 10.79
CA ALA A 61 -34.30 14.92 10.29
C ALA A 61 -33.54 15.77 9.24
N TYR A 62 -32.22 15.59 9.12
CA TYR A 62 -31.35 16.38 8.26
C TYR A 62 -30.80 15.59 7.06
N LEU A 63 -31.23 14.34 6.89
CA LEU A 63 -30.87 13.51 5.74
C LEU A 63 -31.62 14.01 4.50
N ASP A 64 -30.94 14.83 3.69
CA ASP A 64 -31.45 15.40 2.44
C ASP A 64 -30.46 15.06 1.29
N PRO A 65 -30.85 14.28 0.26
CA PRO A 65 -29.96 13.93 -0.85
C PRO A 65 -29.77 15.08 -1.86
N THR A 66 -30.35 16.26 -1.62
CA THR A 66 -30.31 17.38 -2.56
C THR A 66 -29.02 18.20 -2.42
N VAL A 67 -28.33 18.41 -3.54
CA VAL A 67 -27.21 19.36 -3.63
C VAL A 67 -27.76 20.76 -3.93
N ARG A 68 -27.80 21.63 -2.92
CA ARG A 68 -28.29 23.02 -3.09
C ARG A 68 -27.21 23.97 -3.58
N TRP A 69 -25.97 23.73 -3.16
CA TRP A 69 -24.80 24.51 -3.56
C TRP A 69 -23.65 23.55 -3.86
N PRO A 70 -22.85 23.81 -4.90
CA PRO A 70 -21.70 22.96 -5.23
C PRO A 70 -20.61 23.00 -4.15
N ARG A 71 -20.58 24.07 -3.34
CA ARG A 71 -19.65 24.23 -2.22
C ARG A 71 -20.37 24.86 -1.03
N ARG A 72 -20.07 24.42 0.19
CA ARG A 72 -20.66 24.98 1.43
C ARG A 72 -19.60 25.07 2.53
N LEU A 73 -19.30 26.27 2.99
CA LEU A 73 -18.40 26.53 4.11
C LEU A 73 -19.20 26.61 5.42
N VAL A 74 -18.78 25.87 6.43
CA VAL A 74 -19.33 25.95 7.79
C VAL A 74 -18.25 26.48 8.71
N ARG A 75 -18.43 27.70 9.22
CA ARG A 75 -17.41 28.36 10.04
C ARG A 75 -17.34 27.77 11.45
N GLY A 76 -16.14 27.40 11.88
CA GLY A 76 -15.85 27.07 13.26
C GLY A 76 -15.84 28.34 14.10
N ARG A 77 -16.58 28.39 15.21
CA ARG A 77 -16.65 29.62 16.04
C ARG A 77 -15.33 30.00 16.71
N ARG A 78 -14.37 29.07 16.80
CA ARG A 78 -13.02 29.32 17.31
C ARG A 78 -11.97 29.35 16.20
N SER A 79 -12.40 29.33 14.94
CA SER A 79 -11.52 29.34 13.78
C SER A 79 -10.92 30.73 13.57
N PRO A 80 -9.59 30.87 13.43
CA PRO A 80 -8.96 32.12 12.99
C PRO A 80 -9.24 32.41 11.50
N GLY A 81 -9.89 31.49 10.78
CA GLY A 81 -10.32 31.66 9.38
C GLY A 81 -9.26 31.33 8.32
N SER A 82 -8.04 30.96 8.73
CA SER A 82 -6.94 30.62 7.82
C SER A 82 -6.89 29.15 7.42
N GLU A 83 -7.54 28.26 8.18
CA GLU A 83 -7.37 26.80 8.05
C GLU A 83 -8.70 26.07 7.94
N ILE A 84 -8.75 25.09 7.04
CA ILE A 84 -9.96 24.32 6.77
C ILE A 84 -9.73 22.80 6.83
N VAL A 85 -10.78 22.07 7.18
CA VAL A 85 -10.95 20.66 6.84
C VAL A 85 -11.81 20.58 5.59
N ALA A 86 -11.29 20.03 4.50
CA ALA A 86 -12.04 19.84 3.26
C ALA A 86 -12.83 18.52 3.33
N VAL A 87 -14.10 18.53 2.92
CA VAL A 87 -14.95 17.35 2.82
C VAL A 87 -15.46 17.25 1.39
N TYR A 88 -14.94 16.31 0.62
CA TYR A 88 -15.41 16.01 -0.72
C TYR A 88 -16.53 14.97 -0.67
N VAL A 89 -17.63 15.27 -1.32
CA VAL A 89 -18.86 14.48 -1.29
C VAL A 89 -19.14 14.01 -2.69
N ASN A 90 -19.08 12.69 -2.90
CA ASN A 90 -19.40 12.11 -4.19
C ASN A 90 -20.90 12.19 -4.46
N THR A 91 -21.30 12.99 -5.44
CA THR A 91 -22.69 13.23 -5.81
C THR A 91 -23.32 12.09 -6.60
N ASP A 92 -22.53 11.14 -7.10
CA ASP A 92 -23.05 9.91 -7.71
C ASP A 92 -23.76 9.01 -6.67
N TYR A 93 -23.54 9.26 -5.37
CA TYR A 93 -24.18 8.53 -4.28
C TYR A 93 -25.05 9.44 -3.40
N SER A 94 -26.37 9.24 -3.45
CA SER A 94 -27.35 10.02 -2.67
C SER A 94 -27.16 9.90 -1.15
N ALA A 95 -26.63 8.77 -0.68
CA ALA A 95 -26.29 8.55 0.72
C ALA A 95 -25.12 9.45 1.19
N SER A 96 -24.07 9.62 0.38
CA SER A 96 -23.00 10.60 0.65
C SER A 96 -23.55 12.02 0.81
N VAL A 97 -24.43 12.45 -0.11
CA VAL A 97 -25.03 13.79 -0.08
C VAL A 97 -25.90 13.98 1.15
N SER A 98 -26.75 12.99 1.46
CA SER A 98 -27.62 13.01 2.65
C SER A 98 -26.82 13.14 3.94
N LEU A 99 -25.73 12.37 4.04
CA LEU A 99 -24.85 12.39 5.21
C LEU A 99 -24.08 13.71 5.33
N ALA A 100 -23.61 14.27 4.22
CA ALA A 100 -22.93 15.56 4.21
C ALA A 100 -23.87 16.69 4.66
N ASN A 101 -25.11 16.72 4.17
CA ASN A 101 -26.10 17.72 4.59
C ASN A 101 -26.44 17.60 6.07
N ALA A 102 -26.59 16.38 6.60
CA ALA A 102 -26.73 16.14 8.03
C ALA A 102 -25.53 16.64 8.83
N LEU A 103 -24.30 16.32 8.39
CA LEU A 103 -23.07 16.78 9.02
C LEU A 103 -22.94 18.29 9.05
N ILE A 104 -23.32 18.99 7.97
CA ILE A 104 -23.31 20.45 7.94
C ILE A 104 -24.16 21.02 9.07
N GLU A 105 -25.35 20.45 9.31
CA GLU A 105 -26.23 20.89 10.40
C GLU A 105 -25.63 20.61 11.78
N VAL A 106 -25.07 19.41 11.98
CA VAL A 106 -24.35 19.03 13.22
C VAL A 106 -23.18 19.97 13.50
N VAL A 107 -22.34 20.24 12.50
CA VAL A 107 -21.17 21.13 12.59
C VAL A 107 -21.63 22.57 12.87
N ARG A 108 -22.69 23.04 12.21
CA ARG A 108 -23.25 24.40 12.40
C ARG A 108 -23.74 24.63 13.83
N LEU A 109 -24.34 23.62 14.45
CA LEU A 109 -24.84 23.69 15.83
C LEU A 109 -23.69 23.60 16.85
N ARG A 110 -22.56 23.01 16.47
CA ARG A 110 -21.40 22.82 17.34
C ARG A 110 -20.53 24.08 17.42
N LYS A 111 -20.43 24.64 18.61
CA LYS A 111 -19.71 25.91 18.86
C LYS A 111 -18.21 25.76 19.14
N SER A 112 -17.68 24.55 19.24
CA SER A 112 -16.32 24.27 19.74
C SER A 112 -15.29 23.91 18.67
N LEU A 113 -15.66 23.89 17.38
CA LEU A 113 -14.69 23.61 16.31
C LEU A 113 -13.70 24.75 16.14
N ALA A 114 -12.42 24.39 16.02
CA ALA A 114 -11.29 25.31 15.94
C ALA A 114 -10.83 25.61 14.49
N CYS A 115 -11.39 24.92 13.50
CA CYS A 115 -11.18 25.14 12.08
C CYS A 115 -12.53 25.19 11.35
N ASP A 116 -12.54 25.80 10.18
CA ASP A 116 -13.72 25.76 9.30
C ASP A 116 -13.80 24.40 8.59
N VAL A 117 -15.02 24.00 8.24
CA VAL A 117 -15.25 22.78 7.45
C VAL A 117 -15.84 23.17 6.11
N GLN A 118 -15.15 22.84 5.02
CA GLN A 118 -15.58 23.17 3.66
C GLN A 118 -16.03 21.93 2.91
N PHE A 119 -17.31 21.88 2.56
CA PHE A 119 -17.90 20.80 1.78
C PHE A 119 -17.84 21.12 0.28
N TYR A 120 -17.41 20.13 -0.51
CA TYR A 120 -17.37 20.16 -1.97
C TYR A 120 -18.23 19.02 -2.52
N PHE A 121 -19.29 19.34 -3.25
CA PHE A 121 -20.15 18.35 -3.89
C PHE A 121 -19.68 18.14 -5.32
N VAL A 122 -19.10 16.97 -5.59
CA VAL A 122 -18.36 16.65 -6.82
C VAL A 122 -18.75 15.30 -7.38
N LYS A 123 -18.66 15.15 -8.69
CA LYS A 123 -18.99 13.90 -9.39
C LYS A 123 -17.74 13.01 -9.51
N SER A 124 -17.89 11.68 -9.53
CA SER A 124 -16.74 10.77 -9.69
C SER A 124 -16.03 10.94 -11.04
N SER A 125 -16.75 11.37 -12.08
CA SER A 125 -16.20 11.50 -13.44
C SER A 125 -15.40 12.80 -13.66
N GLU A 126 -15.36 13.69 -12.68
CA GLU A 126 -14.74 15.01 -12.80
C GLU A 126 -13.43 15.06 -12.02
N GLU A 127 -12.54 15.97 -12.40
CA GLU A 127 -11.37 16.31 -11.59
C GLU A 127 -11.84 17.10 -10.36
N TRP A 128 -11.43 16.66 -9.17
CA TRP A 128 -11.92 17.25 -7.93
C TRP A 128 -11.16 18.56 -7.65
N PRO A 129 -11.86 19.62 -7.21
CA PRO A 129 -11.27 20.94 -7.09
C PRO A 129 -10.27 20.99 -5.92
N VAL A 130 -9.12 21.62 -6.15
CA VAL A 130 -8.17 21.94 -5.08
C VAL A 130 -8.68 23.14 -4.27
N PRO A 131 -8.68 23.08 -2.92
CA PRO A 131 -9.09 24.20 -2.10
C PRO A 131 -8.12 25.36 -2.25
N GLN A 132 -8.64 26.59 -2.28
CA GLN A 132 -7.81 27.81 -2.34
C GLN A 132 -7.26 28.22 -0.96
N ALA A 133 -7.80 27.67 0.11
CA ALA A 133 -7.37 27.92 1.49
C ALA A 133 -6.46 26.79 2.01
N TYR A 134 -5.65 27.10 3.04
CA TYR A 134 -4.80 26.11 3.66
C TYR A 134 -5.64 24.97 4.24
N THR A 135 -5.46 23.78 3.68
CA THR A 135 -6.27 22.60 4.01
C THR A 135 -5.44 21.65 4.86
N ARG A 136 -5.87 21.44 6.11
CA ARG A 136 -5.17 20.54 7.04
C ARG A 136 -5.28 19.08 6.64
N ALA A 137 -6.47 18.68 6.20
CA ALA A 137 -6.75 17.35 5.69
C ALA A 137 -8.02 17.38 4.83
N ALA A 138 -8.15 16.37 3.98
CA ALA A 138 -9.32 16.15 3.13
C ALA A 138 -10.00 14.83 3.49
N LEU A 139 -11.31 14.89 3.72
CA LEU A 139 -12.17 13.74 3.91
C LEU A 139 -12.96 13.50 2.62
N VAL A 140 -12.98 12.28 2.12
CA VAL A 140 -13.74 11.90 0.93
C VAL A 140 -14.88 10.99 1.33
N LEU A 141 -16.12 11.36 0.99
CA LEU A 141 -17.33 10.59 1.26
C LEU A 141 -17.82 9.92 -0.02
N ASN A 142 -17.72 8.60 -0.05
CA ASN A 142 -18.08 7.74 -1.17
C ASN A 142 -19.01 6.60 -0.72
N VAL A 143 -20.11 6.98 -0.06
CA VAL A 143 -21.03 6.09 0.62
C VAL A 143 -22.26 5.86 -0.25
N SER A 144 -22.34 4.69 -0.87
CA SER A 144 -23.50 4.18 -1.60
C SER A 144 -24.71 3.90 -0.71
N THR A 145 -24.50 3.55 0.56
CA THR A 145 -25.59 3.27 1.52
C THR A 145 -25.19 3.57 2.96
N LEU A 146 -26.10 4.22 3.71
CA LEU A 146 -25.94 4.49 5.15
C LEU A 146 -26.34 3.30 6.04
N TYR A 147 -26.80 2.20 5.45
CA TYR A 147 -27.35 1.04 6.17
C TYR A 147 -26.41 -0.17 6.18
N SER A 148 -25.19 -0.02 5.66
CA SER A 148 -24.14 -1.03 5.75
C SER A 148 -23.30 -0.83 7.00
N ARG A 149 -23.00 -1.91 7.72
CA ARG A 149 -21.97 -1.92 8.76
C ARG A 149 -20.56 -2.06 8.20
N HIS A 150 -20.44 -2.52 6.96
CA HIS A 150 -19.16 -2.66 6.28
C HIS A 150 -18.82 -1.34 5.64
N ILE A 151 -17.74 -0.74 6.12
CA ILE A 151 -17.19 0.48 5.54
C ILE A 151 -15.75 0.21 5.16
N CYS A 152 -15.29 0.97 4.21
CA CYS A 152 -13.92 0.93 3.79
C CYS A 152 -13.27 2.29 3.99
N ILE A 153 -12.01 2.28 4.43
CA ILE A 153 -11.20 3.46 4.69
C ILE A 153 -9.92 3.34 3.87
N ASP A 154 -9.69 4.31 2.97
CA ASP A 154 -8.50 4.38 2.11
C ASP A 154 -7.77 5.70 2.32
N THR A 155 -6.47 5.71 2.07
CA THR A 155 -5.62 6.90 2.06
C THR A 155 -4.58 6.77 0.95
N LEU A 156 -4.59 7.69 -0.01
CA LEU A 156 -3.59 7.74 -1.08
C LEU A 156 -3.06 9.17 -1.24
N GLY A 157 -1.74 9.31 -1.40
CA GLY A 157 -1.09 10.54 -1.81
C GLY A 157 -0.97 10.65 -3.34
N SER A 158 -0.68 11.86 -3.84
CA SER A 158 -0.62 12.16 -5.29
C SER A 158 0.37 11.30 -6.09
N ASN A 159 1.38 10.75 -5.42
CA ASN A 159 2.46 9.97 -6.06
C ASN A 159 2.19 8.45 -6.00
N GLY A 160 0.98 8.03 -5.64
CA GLY A 160 0.67 6.62 -5.37
C GLY A 160 1.32 6.07 -4.10
N ILE A 161 1.92 6.94 -3.28
CA ILE A 161 2.51 6.62 -1.98
C ILE A 161 1.42 6.74 -0.93
N GLN A 162 1.31 5.74 -0.04
CA GLN A 162 0.43 5.83 1.12
C GLN A 162 1.00 6.88 2.10
N PRO A 163 0.23 7.92 2.48
CA PRO A 163 0.65 8.87 3.50
C PRO A 163 0.67 8.20 4.89
N ASN A 164 1.05 8.95 5.93
CA ASN A 164 1.04 8.49 7.32
C ASN A 164 -0.30 7.77 7.64
N GLN A 165 -0.19 6.53 8.12
CA GLN A 165 -1.31 5.62 8.41
C GLN A 165 -2.03 5.92 9.73
N ASP A 166 -1.52 6.80 10.58
CA ASP A 166 -2.11 7.15 11.88
C ASP A 166 -3.56 7.61 11.75
N TYR A 167 -3.90 8.34 10.68
CA TYR A 167 -5.27 8.76 10.41
C TYR A 167 -6.18 7.64 9.96
N THR A 168 -5.71 6.80 9.03
CA THR A 168 -6.44 5.62 8.56
C THR A 168 -6.70 4.69 9.74
N ASN A 169 -5.70 4.54 10.62
CA ASN A 169 -5.77 3.76 11.85
C ASN A 169 -6.78 4.35 12.83
N SER A 170 -6.74 5.65 13.08
CA SER A 170 -7.70 6.35 13.94
C SER A 170 -9.12 6.27 13.40
N ALA A 171 -9.30 6.50 12.10
CA ALA A 171 -10.59 6.38 11.42
C ALA A 171 -11.14 4.95 11.51
N ALA A 172 -10.30 3.92 11.36
CA ALA A 172 -10.71 2.52 11.55
C ALA A 172 -11.11 2.21 13.00
N GLN A 173 -10.41 2.79 13.99
CA GLN A 173 -10.80 2.66 15.40
C GLN A 173 -12.14 3.35 15.67
N PHE A 174 -12.35 4.57 15.17
CA PHE A 174 -13.65 5.26 15.29
C PHE A 174 -14.76 4.48 14.60
N ALA A 175 -14.50 3.90 13.44
CA ALA A 175 -15.44 3.03 12.76
C ALA A 175 -15.84 1.84 13.65
N LYS A 176 -14.86 1.12 14.20
CA LYS A 176 -15.12 -0.05 15.05
C LYS A 176 -15.82 0.32 16.37
N TRP A 177 -15.47 1.47 16.96
CA TRP A 177 -16.16 2.01 18.13
C TRP A 177 -17.64 2.26 17.84
N ASN A 178 -17.95 2.84 16.68
CA ASN A 178 -19.33 3.13 16.25
C ASN A 178 -20.04 1.88 15.66
N GLY A 179 -19.49 0.68 15.86
CA GLY A 179 -20.14 -0.59 15.49
C GLY A 179 -19.99 -0.98 14.01
N PHE A 180 -19.11 -0.30 13.26
CA PHE A 180 -18.77 -0.68 11.89
C PHE A 180 -17.67 -1.75 11.83
N SER A 181 -17.59 -2.44 10.70
CA SER A 181 -16.50 -3.33 10.32
C SER A 181 -15.65 -2.63 9.26
N PRO A 182 -14.57 -1.92 9.64
CA PRO A 182 -13.71 -1.25 8.68
C PRO A 182 -12.88 -2.26 7.88
N SER A 183 -12.66 -1.96 6.61
CA SER A 183 -11.66 -2.57 5.74
C SER A 183 -10.69 -1.50 5.28
N TYR A 184 -9.41 -1.82 5.11
CA TYR A 184 -8.45 -0.93 4.43
C TYR A 184 -8.40 -1.15 2.90
N LEU A 185 -9.32 -1.96 2.36
CA LEU A 185 -9.28 -2.47 0.99
C LEU A 185 -10.40 -1.90 0.12
N CYS A 186 -10.38 -0.59 -0.18
CA CYS A 186 -11.55 0.02 -0.84
C CYS A 186 -11.60 -0.26 -2.33
N GLN A 187 -10.47 -0.67 -2.89
CA GLN A 187 -10.28 -0.95 -4.31
C GLN A 187 -10.38 -2.44 -4.65
N GLN A 188 -10.45 -3.33 -3.65
CA GLN A 188 -10.64 -4.76 -3.86
C GLN A 188 -12.08 -5.18 -3.55
N PRO A 189 -12.79 -5.80 -4.50
CA PRO A 189 -13.98 -6.57 -4.17
C PRO A 189 -13.60 -7.65 -3.16
N ARG A 190 -14.31 -7.73 -2.02
CA ARG A 190 -14.12 -8.83 -1.05
C ARG A 190 -14.22 -10.16 -1.78
N ARG A 191 -13.25 -11.05 -1.56
CA ARG A 191 -13.33 -12.44 -2.01
C ARG A 191 -14.23 -13.19 -1.05
N SER A 192 -14.93 -14.21 -1.54
CA SER A 192 -15.78 -15.08 -0.70
C SER A 192 -14.99 -15.84 0.39
N THR A 193 -13.66 -15.87 0.30
CA THR A 193 -12.74 -16.47 1.27
C THR A 193 -12.28 -15.50 2.36
N ASP A 194 -12.68 -14.22 2.29
CA ASP A 194 -12.24 -13.21 3.24
C ASP A 194 -13.00 -13.35 4.55
N ASP A 195 -12.32 -13.90 5.56
CA ASP A 195 -12.80 -13.96 6.93
C ASP A 195 -12.07 -12.90 7.77
N VAL A 196 -12.80 -11.83 8.09
CA VAL A 196 -12.31 -10.71 8.90
C VAL A 196 -11.96 -11.15 10.33
N ASP A 197 -12.59 -12.24 10.78
CA ASP A 197 -12.41 -12.79 12.12
C ASP A 197 -11.26 -13.83 12.15
N ALA A 198 -10.74 -14.24 10.99
CA ALA A 198 -9.60 -15.15 10.87
C ALA A 198 -8.25 -14.45 11.10
N GLY A 199 -7.73 -14.54 12.33
CA GLY A 199 -6.31 -14.37 12.65
C GLY A 199 -5.58 -13.19 11.97
N PHE A 200 -4.40 -13.45 11.39
CA PHE A 200 -3.54 -12.46 10.72
C PHE A 200 -4.04 -12.02 9.32
N TRP A 201 -5.30 -12.29 8.96
CA TRP A 201 -5.87 -11.91 7.67
C TRP A 201 -5.70 -10.41 7.41
N TYR A 202 -5.99 -9.57 8.41
CA TYR A 202 -5.90 -8.11 8.30
C TYR A 202 -4.48 -7.61 7.98
N TYR A 203 -3.46 -8.31 8.48
CA TYR A 203 -2.06 -8.00 8.19
C TYR A 203 -1.72 -8.32 6.72
N TRP A 204 -2.04 -9.53 6.27
CA TRP A 204 -1.76 -9.94 4.89
C TRP A 204 -2.57 -9.16 3.87
N SER A 205 -3.84 -8.93 4.17
CA SER A 205 -4.73 -8.13 3.33
C SER A 205 -4.18 -6.72 3.17
N TYR A 206 -3.71 -6.09 4.26
CA TYR A 206 -3.10 -4.77 4.21
C TYR A 206 -1.83 -4.74 3.33
N LEU A 207 -0.96 -5.75 3.46
CA LEU A 207 0.24 -5.86 2.64
C LEU A 207 -0.10 -6.01 1.14
N GLU A 208 -1.09 -6.84 0.78
CA GLU A 208 -1.57 -6.96 -0.60
C GLU A 208 -2.18 -5.67 -1.13
N ALA A 209 -2.98 -4.97 -0.31
CA ALA A 209 -3.53 -3.66 -0.65
C ALA A 209 -2.44 -2.67 -1.01
N SER A 210 -1.39 -2.63 -0.19
CA SER A 210 -0.29 -1.69 -0.36
C SER A 210 0.38 -1.82 -1.72
N LEU A 211 0.33 -3.01 -2.34
CA LEU A 211 0.82 -3.23 -3.69
C LEU A 211 -0.13 -2.69 -4.75
N GLN A 212 -1.44 -2.88 -4.59
CA GLN A 212 -2.44 -2.61 -5.63
C GLN A 212 -2.92 -1.17 -5.69
N LEU A 213 -2.81 -0.42 -4.59
CA LEU A 213 -3.44 0.88 -4.42
C LEU A 213 -3.06 1.92 -5.48
N SER A 214 -1.86 1.83 -6.06
CA SER A 214 -1.44 2.72 -7.14
C SER A 214 -1.93 2.31 -8.52
N ALA A 215 -2.28 1.03 -8.73
CA ALA A 215 -2.52 0.47 -10.07
C ALA A 215 -3.80 1.02 -10.73
N ARG A 216 -4.76 1.49 -9.91
CA ARG A 216 -6.04 2.06 -10.37
C ARG A 216 -6.49 3.15 -9.39
N PRO A 217 -5.78 4.30 -9.35
CA PRO A 217 -6.14 5.36 -8.44
C PRO A 217 -7.52 5.90 -8.81
N GLN A 218 -8.35 6.14 -7.81
CA GLN A 218 -9.61 6.84 -7.99
C GLN A 218 -9.34 8.32 -8.25
N PRO A 219 -10.23 9.07 -8.91
CA PRO A 219 -9.99 10.48 -9.28
C PRO A 219 -9.61 11.38 -8.09
N TRP A 220 -10.15 11.11 -6.91
CA TRP A 220 -9.82 11.86 -5.69
C TRP A 220 -8.46 11.51 -5.07
N HIS A 221 -7.86 10.38 -5.45
CA HIS A 221 -6.49 10.05 -5.06
C HIS A 221 -5.44 10.87 -5.83
N ILE A 222 -5.85 11.52 -6.93
CA ILE A 222 -5.00 12.34 -7.80
C ILE A 222 -5.03 13.82 -7.38
N LEU A 223 -5.89 14.19 -6.41
CA LEU A 223 -5.93 15.53 -5.83
C LEU A 223 -4.49 15.97 -5.51
N PRO A 224 -3.98 17.04 -6.14
CA PRO A 224 -2.62 17.51 -5.93
C PRO A 224 -2.39 17.68 -4.43
N THR A 225 -1.64 16.76 -3.83
CA THR A 225 -1.36 16.80 -2.40
C THR A 225 -0.29 17.86 -2.20
N HIS A 226 -0.67 19.14 -2.33
CA HIS A 226 0.04 20.33 -1.84
C HIS A 226 0.18 20.23 -0.31
N SER A 227 0.70 19.10 0.15
CA SER A 227 0.80 18.60 1.51
C SER A 227 -0.53 18.26 2.22
N ILE A 228 -1.63 18.09 1.48
CA ILE A 228 -2.95 17.71 2.03
C ILE A 228 -3.09 16.18 2.07
N ASN A 229 -3.29 15.59 3.26
CA ASN A 229 -3.59 14.17 3.40
C ASN A 229 -5.09 13.90 3.14
N THR A 230 -5.40 12.87 2.34
CA THR A 230 -6.78 12.45 2.05
C THR A 230 -7.16 11.20 2.85
N ILE A 231 -8.36 11.18 3.43
CA ILE A 231 -8.99 10.01 4.05
C ILE A 231 -10.30 9.75 3.32
N ALA A 232 -10.39 8.65 2.60
CA ALA A 232 -11.59 8.25 1.89
C ALA A 232 -12.39 7.23 2.68
N ILE A 233 -13.69 7.47 2.82
CA ILE A 233 -14.65 6.59 3.47
C ILE A 233 -15.65 6.16 2.41
N SER A 234 -15.60 4.88 2.07
CA SER A 234 -16.47 4.27 1.07
C SER A 234 -17.34 3.20 1.70
N SER A 235 -18.57 3.02 1.21
CA SER A 235 -19.29 1.76 1.41
C SER A 235 -19.14 0.91 0.15
N ASP A 236 -18.93 -0.39 0.32
CA ASP A 236 -18.76 -1.31 -0.81
C ASP A 236 -20.04 -1.30 -1.69
N PRO A 237 -19.94 -0.91 -2.97
CA PRO A 237 -21.09 -0.88 -3.88
C PRO A 237 -21.62 -2.29 -4.22
N LEU A 238 -20.83 -3.35 -4.01
CA LEU A 238 -21.21 -4.74 -4.28
C LEU A 238 -21.94 -5.42 -3.11
N TYR A 239 -22.02 -4.79 -1.94
CA TYR A 239 -22.84 -5.33 -0.85
C TYR A 239 -24.32 -5.14 -1.17
N SER A 240 -24.96 -6.23 -1.63
CA SER A 240 -26.39 -6.31 -1.89
C SER A 240 -27.22 -5.97 -0.64
N ALA A 241 -28.41 -5.40 -0.85
CA ALA A 241 -29.39 -4.99 0.16
C ALA A 241 -29.77 -6.06 1.22
N SER A 242 -29.29 -7.30 1.10
CA SER A 242 -29.50 -8.39 2.07
C SER A 242 -28.78 -8.22 3.40
N SER A 243 -27.78 -7.32 3.49
CA SER A 243 -27.09 -6.94 4.73
C SER A 243 -27.63 -5.66 5.38
N ALA A 244 -28.68 -5.05 4.81
CA ALA A 244 -29.27 -3.81 5.31
C ALA A 244 -29.90 -4.05 6.69
N PHE A 245 -29.25 -3.53 7.72
CA PHE A 245 -29.79 -3.61 9.07
C PHE A 245 -31.03 -2.71 9.17
N ARG A 246 -32.17 -3.26 9.61
CA ARG A 246 -33.43 -2.49 9.82
C ARG A 246 -33.38 -1.54 11.03
N GLY A 247 -32.22 -1.30 11.62
CA GLY A 247 -32.06 -0.46 12.81
C GLY A 247 -31.97 1.02 12.44
N ARG A 248 -32.82 1.85 13.05
CA ARG A 248 -32.91 3.31 12.83
C ARG A 248 -31.64 4.12 13.20
N GLN A 249 -30.61 3.50 13.79
CA GLN A 249 -29.44 4.19 14.39
C GLN A 249 -28.17 4.21 13.53
N VAL A 250 -28.14 3.55 12.36
CA VAL A 250 -26.91 3.46 11.54
C VAL A 250 -26.47 4.82 10.94
N PRO A 251 -27.39 5.69 10.46
CA PRO A 251 -27.01 7.03 10.01
C PRO A 251 -26.42 7.92 11.12
N ASP A 252 -26.93 7.81 12.35
CA ASP A 252 -26.44 8.56 13.51
C ASP A 252 -25.03 8.11 13.90
N ALA A 253 -24.76 6.80 13.84
CA ALA A 253 -23.43 6.22 14.05
C ALA A 253 -22.44 6.68 12.96
N PHE A 254 -22.89 6.77 11.70
CA PHE A 254 -22.08 7.30 10.59
C PHE A 254 -21.73 8.77 10.81
N ALA A 255 -22.71 9.60 11.14
CA ALA A 255 -22.49 11.03 11.41
C ALA A 255 -21.58 11.24 12.63
N THR A 256 -21.74 10.44 13.67
CA THR A 256 -20.89 10.48 14.88
C THR A 256 -19.45 10.11 14.55
N MET A 257 -19.22 9.02 13.82
CA MET A 257 -17.89 8.62 13.36
C MET A 257 -17.23 9.72 12.52
N LEU A 258 -17.94 10.28 11.53
CA LEU A 258 -17.39 11.35 10.69
C LEU A 258 -17.10 12.63 11.48
N LEU A 259 -17.93 12.96 12.47
CA LEU A 259 -17.67 14.08 13.36
C LEU A 259 -16.42 13.84 14.22
N GLN A 260 -16.22 12.64 14.75
CA GLN A 260 -15.02 12.26 15.50
C GLN A 260 -13.76 12.39 14.63
N ILE A 261 -13.84 11.99 13.36
CA ILE A 261 -12.76 12.19 12.38
C ILE A 261 -12.49 13.69 12.17
N ILE A 262 -13.51 14.49 11.84
CA ILE A 262 -13.37 15.94 11.62
C ILE A 262 -12.77 16.64 12.84
N VAL A 263 -13.19 16.27 14.05
CA VAL A 263 -12.67 16.84 15.30
C VAL A 263 -11.22 16.43 15.56
N SER A 264 -10.85 15.19 15.24
CA SER A 264 -9.46 14.74 15.33
C SER A 264 -8.58 15.50 14.34
N LEU A 265 -9.05 15.70 13.11
CA LEU A 265 -8.36 16.48 12.08
C LEU A 265 -8.19 17.96 12.46
N ASN A 266 -9.12 18.49 13.24
CA ASN A 266 -9.07 19.85 13.75
C ASN A 266 -7.98 20.05 14.84
N GLY A 267 -7.54 18.99 15.51
CA GLY A 267 -6.54 19.07 16.59
C GLY A 267 -5.09 19.13 16.13
N LEU A 268 -4.82 19.01 14.83
CA LEU A 268 -3.50 18.73 14.28
C LEU A 268 -2.65 19.98 14.06
N GLU A 269 -1.42 20.00 14.56
CA GLU A 269 -0.41 21.01 14.18
C GLU A 269 0.27 20.67 12.83
N GLU A 270 0.78 21.72 12.15
CA GLU A 270 1.43 21.75 10.81
C GLU A 270 2.56 20.73 10.55
N LYS A 271 3.01 19.95 11.54
CA LYS A 271 4.20 19.07 11.42
C LYS A 271 3.95 17.71 10.75
N PHE A 272 2.84 17.54 10.02
CA PHE A 272 2.53 16.29 9.31
C PHE A 272 3.30 16.06 8.00
N HIS A 273 4.25 16.94 7.67
CA HIS A 273 5.11 16.80 6.50
C HIS A 273 6.37 15.94 6.77
N HIS A 274 6.57 15.52 8.03
CA HIS A 274 7.79 14.84 8.47
C HIS A 274 7.51 13.64 9.37
N SER A 275 6.90 12.57 8.86
CA SER A 275 7.13 11.24 9.43
C SER A 275 6.84 10.13 8.42
N THR A 276 7.91 9.53 7.91
CA THR A 276 7.98 8.28 7.14
C THR A 276 7.82 7.03 8.03
N PHE A 277 7.19 7.18 9.19
CA PHE A 277 7.01 6.18 10.24
C PHE A 277 5.52 6.24 10.62
N VAL A 278 4.81 5.26 11.19
CA VAL A 278 5.18 4.61 12.44
C VAL A 278 4.55 3.20 12.63
N TRP A 279 3.54 2.73 11.85
CA TRP A 279 2.79 1.50 12.23
C TRP A 279 2.23 0.65 11.07
N LEU A 280 2.43 -0.68 11.13
CA LEU A 280 1.75 -1.69 10.29
C LEU A 280 0.51 -2.27 11.01
N PRO A 281 -0.69 -2.24 10.42
CA PRO A 281 -1.87 -2.79 11.05
C PRO A 281 -1.86 -4.33 11.07
N VAL A 282 -2.14 -4.90 12.24
CA VAL A 282 -2.35 -6.36 12.43
C VAL A 282 -3.82 -6.65 12.73
N SER A 283 -4.52 -5.70 13.33
CA SER A 283 -5.97 -5.68 13.52
C SER A 283 -6.40 -4.23 13.71
N VAL A 284 -7.70 -3.97 13.80
CA VAL A 284 -8.22 -2.61 14.07
C VAL A 284 -7.66 -1.99 15.35
N TRP A 285 -7.21 -2.81 16.31
CA TRP A 285 -6.73 -2.33 17.62
C TRP A 285 -5.25 -2.61 17.88
N ARG A 286 -4.55 -3.23 16.93
CA ARG A 286 -3.19 -3.70 17.18
C ARG A 286 -2.30 -3.47 15.97
N TYR A 287 -1.11 -2.99 16.24
CA TYR A 287 -0.17 -2.49 15.24
C TYR A 287 1.25 -2.94 15.56
N VAL A 288 2.11 -2.95 14.55
CA VAL A 288 3.54 -3.29 14.69
C VAL A 288 4.35 -2.07 14.31
N GLU A 289 5.35 -1.75 15.12
CA GLU A 289 6.24 -0.62 14.85
C GLU A 289 6.98 -0.85 13.53
N TYR A 290 7.09 0.23 12.78
CA TYR A 290 7.67 0.22 11.45
C TYR A 290 9.17 -0.11 11.42
N ASP A 291 9.91 0.18 12.50
CA ASP A 291 11.33 -0.18 12.63
C ASP A 291 11.56 -1.70 12.48
N HIS A 292 10.62 -2.50 13.00
CA HIS A 292 10.64 -3.95 12.82
C HIS A 292 10.43 -4.34 11.35
N ALA A 293 9.55 -3.64 10.64
CA ALA A 293 9.33 -3.86 9.21
C ALA A 293 10.57 -3.47 8.38
N GLN A 294 11.20 -2.34 8.70
CA GLN A 294 12.44 -1.91 8.05
C GLN A 294 13.56 -2.92 8.28
N PHE A 295 13.73 -3.42 9.51
CA PHE A 295 14.71 -4.46 9.80
C PHE A 295 14.45 -5.74 9.00
N CYS A 296 13.18 -6.13 8.83
CA CYS A 296 12.81 -7.25 7.96
C CYS A 296 13.26 -7.02 6.50
N ILE A 297 13.06 -5.81 5.96
CA ILE A 297 13.52 -5.48 4.60
C ILE A 297 15.05 -5.46 4.51
N MET A 298 15.74 -4.95 5.54
CA MET A 298 17.20 -5.00 5.62
C MET A 298 17.73 -6.44 5.56
N LEU A 299 17.04 -7.41 6.15
CA LEU A 299 17.40 -8.83 6.04
C LEU A 299 17.28 -9.34 4.59
N PHE A 300 16.24 -8.94 3.86
CA PHE A 300 16.10 -9.27 2.43
C PHE A 300 17.19 -8.60 1.58
N VAL A 301 17.51 -7.34 1.85
CA VAL A 301 18.62 -6.62 1.21
C VAL A 301 19.96 -7.31 1.49
N ALA A 302 20.21 -7.71 2.74
CA ALA A 302 21.41 -8.43 3.14
C ALA A 302 21.51 -9.80 2.45
N SER A 303 20.39 -10.49 2.25
CA SER A 303 20.34 -11.73 1.45
C SER A 303 20.76 -11.50 0.00
N ILE A 304 20.25 -10.45 -0.64
CA ILE A 304 20.61 -10.08 -2.03
C ILE A 304 22.08 -9.72 -2.13
N PHE A 305 22.61 -8.88 -1.24
CA PHE A 305 24.04 -8.53 -1.22
C PHE A 305 24.93 -9.73 -0.96
N SER A 306 24.55 -10.62 -0.05
CA SER A 306 25.29 -11.85 0.23
C SER A 306 25.30 -12.77 -1.00
N THR A 307 24.17 -12.91 -1.69
CA THR A 307 24.08 -13.66 -2.94
C THR A 307 24.96 -13.04 -4.03
N ALA A 308 24.94 -11.72 -4.17
CA ALA A 308 25.82 -11.00 -5.10
C ALA A 308 27.29 -11.18 -4.78
N TYR A 309 27.65 -11.16 -3.50
CA TYR A 309 29.02 -11.40 -3.07
C TYR A 309 29.46 -12.85 -3.32
N SER A 310 28.56 -13.83 -3.16
CA SER A 310 28.86 -15.22 -3.55
C SER A 310 29.14 -15.36 -5.04
N GLU A 311 28.38 -14.67 -5.90
CA GLU A 311 28.62 -14.68 -7.35
C GLU A 311 29.96 -14.01 -7.68
N TYR A 312 30.23 -12.85 -7.08
CA TYR A 312 31.51 -12.14 -7.22
C TYR A 312 32.70 -13.03 -6.83
N GLN A 313 32.61 -13.75 -5.71
CA GLN A 313 33.68 -14.64 -5.25
C GLN A 313 33.96 -15.80 -6.21
N LEU A 314 32.96 -16.29 -6.96
CA LEU A 314 33.13 -17.39 -7.91
C LEU A 314 33.65 -16.94 -9.28
N ARG A 315 33.07 -15.86 -9.83
CA ARG A 315 33.21 -15.53 -11.26
C ARG A 315 33.70 -14.10 -11.51
N GLY A 316 33.88 -13.28 -10.47
CA GLY A 316 34.04 -11.83 -10.62
C GLY A 316 32.73 -11.12 -10.94
N MET A 317 32.77 -9.79 -11.07
CA MET A 317 31.62 -8.99 -11.52
C MET A 317 31.94 -8.31 -12.84
N ASP A 318 31.15 -8.62 -13.86
CA ASP A 318 31.17 -7.88 -15.13
C ASP A 318 29.99 -6.91 -15.19
N ILE A 319 30.30 -5.65 -15.52
CA ILE A 319 29.32 -4.58 -15.69
C ILE A 319 28.98 -4.52 -17.18
N THR A 320 27.95 -5.26 -17.59
CA THR A 320 27.49 -5.27 -19.00
C THR A 320 26.20 -4.45 -19.21
N PRO A 321 26.18 -3.46 -20.13
CA PRO A 321 24.98 -2.64 -20.39
C PRO A 321 23.79 -3.45 -20.92
N LEU A 322 24.03 -4.69 -21.37
CA LEU A 322 23.01 -5.66 -21.77
C LEU A 322 21.91 -5.87 -20.72
N PHE A 323 22.17 -5.58 -19.44
CA PHE A 323 21.14 -5.60 -18.38
C PHE A 323 19.92 -4.71 -18.71
N THR A 324 20.12 -3.62 -19.45
CA THR A 324 19.02 -2.74 -19.90
C THR A 324 17.98 -3.48 -20.75
N ALA A 325 18.38 -4.52 -21.51
CA ALA A 325 17.44 -5.35 -22.27
C ALA A 325 16.50 -6.14 -21.35
N LEU A 326 16.95 -6.55 -20.16
CA LEU A 326 16.11 -7.21 -19.16
C LEU A 326 15.02 -6.25 -18.65
N LEU A 327 15.35 -4.97 -18.46
CA LEU A 327 14.43 -3.93 -18.01
C LEU A 327 13.36 -3.56 -19.07
N LEU A 328 13.58 -3.91 -20.34
CA LEU A 328 12.62 -3.67 -21.43
C LEU A 328 11.65 -4.84 -21.66
N THR A 329 11.93 -6.01 -21.09
CA THR A 329 11.03 -7.17 -21.15
C THR A 329 9.59 -6.93 -20.69
N PRO A 330 9.31 -6.07 -19.68
CA PRO A 330 7.93 -5.83 -19.24
C PRO A 330 7.13 -5.09 -20.31
N VAL A 331 7.77 -4.19 -21.07
CA VAL A 331 7.15 -3.52 -22.23
C VAL A 331 6.76 -4.55 -23.28
N GLY A 332 7.67 -5.47 -23.62
CA GLY A 332 7.39 -6.56 -24.56
C GLY A 332 6.30 -7.52 -24.08
N ALA A 333 6.23 -7.78 -22.78
CA ALA A 333 5.17 -8.58 -22.18
C ALA A 333 3.81 -7.88 -22.25
N ALA A 334 3.79 -6.57 -21.96
CA ALA A 334 2.59 -5.75 -22.03
C ALA A 334 2.06 -5.63 -23.46
N THR A 335 2.93 -5.52 -24.48
CA THR A 335 2.49 -5.54 -25.88
C THR A 335 1.94 -6.91 -26.28
N ALA A 336 2.60 -8.01 -25.90
CA ALA A 336 2.09 -9.36 -26.13
C ALA A 336 0.71 -9.58 -25.49
N PHE A 337 0.51 -9.08 -24.26
CA PHE A 337 -0.77 -9.14 -23.56
C PHE A 337 -1.89 -8.44 -24.33
N ARG A 338 -1.62 -7.28 -24.94
CA ARG A 338 -2.61 -6.56 -25.76
C ARG A 338 -3.03 -7.33 -27.02
N VAL A 339 -2.13 -8.16 -27.58
CA VAL A 339 -2.40 -8.92 -28.81
C VAL A 339 -3.24 -10.17 -28.53
N ALA A 340 -2.86 -10.98 -27.55
CA ALA A 340 -3.48 -12.30 -27.33
C ALA A 340 -3.55 -12.73 -25.85
N GLY A 341 -3.53 -11.75 -24.93
CA GLY A 341 -3.72 -11.98 -23.50
C GLY A 341 -2.61 -12.80 -22.84
N TRP A 342 -2.93 -13.49 -21.74
CA TRP A 342 -1.95 -14.20 -20.90
C TRP A 342 -1.19 -15.32 -21.61
N ARG A 343 -1.78 -15.97 -22.63
CA ARG A 343 -1.09 -17.00 -23.42
C ARG A 343 0.10 -16.42 -24.18
N ALA A 344 -0.06 -15.21 -24.74
CA ALA A 344 1.02 -14.52 -25.42
C ALA A 344 2.09 -14.02 -24.44
N VAL A 345 1.71 -13.63 -23.22
CA VAL A 345 2.68 -13.29 -22.16
C VAL A 345 3.55 -14.48 -21.80
N ALA A 346 2.96 -15.68 -21.66
CA ALA A 346 3.70 -16.90 -21.38
C ALA A 346 4.67 -17.25 -22.53
N ALA A 347 4.21 -17.17 -23.78
CA ALA A 347 5.06 -17.39 -24.95
C ALA A 347 6.21 -16.36 -25.06
N ALA A 348 5.92 -15.08 -24.84
CA ALA A 348 6.91 -14.01 -24.82
C ALA A 348 7.93 -14.21 -23.69
N SER A 349 7.49 -14.61 -22.49
CA SER A 349 8.37 -14.91 -21.35
C SER A 349 9.34 -16.06 -21.66
N ALA A 350 8.85 -17.12 -22.30
CA ALA A 350 9.68 -18.23 -22.76
C ALA A 350 10.69 -17.78 -23.83
N ALA A 351 10.24 -16.98 -24.81
CA ALA A 351 11.10 -16.43 -25.86
C ALA A 351 12.18 -15.51 -25.27
N PHE A 352 11.84 -14.60 -24.36
CA PHE A 352 12.81 -13.74 -23.68
C PHE A 352 13.82 -14.56 -22.87
N SER A 353 13.36 -15.57 -22.12
CA SER A 353 14.25 -16.45 -21.36
C SER A 353 15.24 -17.19 -22.28
N LEU A 354 14.78 -17.65 -23.45
CA LEU A 354 15.63 -18.28 -24.46
C LEU A 354 16.62 -17.28 -25.08
N LEU A 355 16.17 -16.07 -25.41
CA LEU A 355 17.03 -15.01 -25.94
C LEU A 355 18.12 -14.64 -24.93
N PHE A 356 17.78 -14.46 -23.65
CA PHE A 356 18.77 -14.18 -22.61
C PHE A 356 19.72 -15.34 -22.36
N ARG A 357 19.26 -16.58 -22.53
CA ARG A 357 20.18 -17.71 -22.56
C ARG A 357 21.18 -17.58 -23.70
N LEU A 358 20.73 -17.30 -24.92
CA LEU A 358 21.60 -17.27 -26.12
C LEU A 358 22.59 -16.12 -26.07
N PHE A 359 22.14 -14.93 -25.67
CA PHE A 359 22.94 -13.70 -25.76
C PHE A 359 23.61 -13.31 -24.44
N MET A 360 23.22 -13.91 -23.31
CA MET A 360 23.74 -13.57 -21.98
C MET A 360 24.13 -14.81 -21.16
N SER A 361 24.43 -15.95 -21.80
CA SER A 361 24.81 -17.21 -21.13
C SER A 361 25.95 -17.05 -20.11
N HIS A 362 26.95 -16.24 -20.43
CA HIS A 362 28.15 -16.02 -19.61
C HIS A 362 28.13 -14.72 -18.80
N VAL A 363 27.10 -13.89 -18.95
CA VAL A 363 27.01 -12.61 -18.25
C VAL A 363 26.61 -12.85 -16.80
N SER A 364 27.53 -12.62 -15.86
CA SER A 364 27.22 -12.42 -14.45
C SER A 364 26.82 -10.96 -14.26
N SER A 365 25.51 -10.66 -14.25
CA SER A 365 25.10 -9.26 -14.12
C SER A 365 25.16 -8.81 -12.66
N GLY A 366 26.36 -8.41 -12.21
CA GLY A 366 26.54 -7.68 -10.95
C GLY A 366 25.67 -6.41 -10.91
N MET A 367 25.41 -5.80 -12.09
CA MET A 367 24.47 -4.68 -12.22
C MET A 367 23.01 -5.06 -11.92
N TRP A 368 22.52 -6.23 -12.36
CA TRP A 368 21.17 -6.69 -12.04
C TRP A 368 20.99 -6.91 -10.53
N LEU A 369 21.97 -7.54 -9.87
CA LEU A 369 21.95 -7.76 -8.43
C LEU A 369 22.03 -6.44 -7.65
N THR A 370 22.87 -5.52 -8.11
CA THR A 370 23.00 -4.18 -7.52
C THR A 370 21.70 -3.39 -7.70
N PHE A 371 21.06 -3.48 -8.88
CA PHE A 371 19.77 -2.85 -9.15
C PHE A 371 18.68 -3.39 -8.21
N ASN A 372 18.60 -4.71 -8.01
CA ASN A 372 17.68 -5.33 -7.05
C ASN A 372 17.90 -4.80 -5.63
N ALA A 373 19.16 -4.71 -5.19
CA ALA A 373 19.49 -4.20 -3.86
C ALA A 373 19.12 -2.71 -3.70
N ILE A 374 19.47 -1.86 -4.67
CA ILE A 374 19.13 -0.44 -4.66
C ILE A 374 17.62 -0.24 -4.66
N ALA A 375 16.90 -0.92 -5.55
CA ALA A 375 15.45 -0.82 -5.64
C ALA A 375 14.79 -1.22 -4.32
N LEU A 376 15.27 -2.27 -3.67
CA LEU A 376 14.74 -2.70 -2.37
C LEU A 376 15.10 -1.75 -1.23
N CYS A 377 16.31 -1.18 -1.22
CA CYS A 377 16.67 -0.11 -0.29
C CYS A 377 15.78 1.12 -0.43
N LEU A 378 15.40 1.50 -1.66
CA LEU A 378 14.46 2.59 -1.89
C LEU A 378 13.07 2.29 -1.31
N LEU A 379 12.62 1.03 -1.34
CA LEU A 379 11.35 0.65 -0.70
C LEU A 379 11.36 0.80 0.82
N ILE A 380 12.52 0.72 1.50
CA ILE A 380 12.64 0.96 2.95
C ILE A 380 12.21 2.39 3.32
N ILE A 381 12.50 3.35 2.44
CA ILE A 381 12.20 4.76 2.68
C ILE A 381 10.82 5.12 2.15
N LEU A 382 10.49 4.61 0.96
CA LEU A 382 9.33 5.10 0.22
C LEU A 382 8.04 4.34 0.51
N GLN A 383 8.09 3.00 0.64
CA GLN A 383 6.89 2.18 0.86
C GLN A 383 7.18 0.77 1.45
N PRO A 384 7.55 0.65 2.73
CA PRO A 384 7.92 -0.60 3.38
C PRO A 384 6.86 -1.69 3.45
N ALA A 385 5.57 -1.35 3.53
CA ALA A 385 4.51 -2.36 3.42
C ALA A 385 4.60 -3.11 2.06
N CYS A 386 4.79 -2.36 0.96
CA CYS A 386 5.09 -2.92 -0.35
C CYS A 386 6.45 -3.64 -0.33
N GLY A 387 7.46 -3.04 0.31
CA GLY A 387 8.80 -3.58 0.48
C GLY A 387 8.87 -4.94 1.20
N LEU A 388 7.95 -5.23 2.11
CA LEU A 388 7.90 -6.51 2.81
C LEU A 388 7.56 -7.66 1.85
N VAL A 389 6.48 -7.53 1.08
CA VAL A 389 6.03 -8.60 0.16
C VAL A 389 6.90 -8.63 -1.10
N ALA A 390 7.16 -7.47 -1.68
CA ALA A 390 7.95 -7.38 -2.90
C ALA A 390 9.43 -7.70 -2.64
N GLY A 391 9.98 -7.29 -1.49
CA GLY A 391 11.32 -7.64 -1.06
C GLY A 391 11.51 -9.11 -0.75
N ALA A 392 10.52 -9.75 -0.10
CA ALA A 392 10.53 -11.20 0.08
C ALA A 392 10.56 -11.91 -1.27
N ALA A 393 9.69 -11.52 -2.22
CA ALA A 393 9.66 -12.12 -3.55
C ALA A 393 10.98 -11.92 -4.31
N ALA A 394 11.51 -10.69 -4.34
CA ALA A 394 12.77 -10.38 -5.02
C ALA A 394 13.95 -11.16 -4.41
N SER A 395 14.06 -11.21 -3.09
CA SER A 395 15.13 -11.94 -2.41
C SER A 395 15.04 -13.46 -2.61
N ILE A 396 13.83 -14.05 -2.63
CA ILE A 396 13.63 -15.46 -2.97
C ILE A 396 14.07 -15.73 -4.42
N GLN A 397 13.67 -14.89 -5.39
CA GLN A 397 14.05 -15.06 -6.78
C GLN A 397 15.57 -14.97 -6.95
N VAL A 398 16.19 -13.92 -6.39
CA VAL A 398 17.64 -13.70 -6.45
C VAL A 398 18.40 -14.84 -5.77
N PHE A 399 17.91 -15.38 -4.66
CA PHE A 399 18.59 -16.45 -3.95
C PHE A 399 18.86 -17.69 -4.82
N PHE A 400 18.02 -17.99 -5.82
CA PHE A 400 18.27 -19.08 -6.75
C PHE A 400 19.49 -18.87 -7.66
N THR A 401 20.04 -17.66 -7.77
CA THR A 401 21.35 -17.47 -8.45
C THR A 401 22.54 -17.82 -7.56
N HIS A 402 22.34 -18.06 -6.26
CA HIS A 402 23.43 -18.36 -5.34
C HIS A 402 24.24 -19.59 -5.79
N SER A 403 25.56 -19.53 -5.63
CA SER A 403 26.52 -20.59 -5.98
C SER A 403 26.08 -22.01 -5.61
N ALA A 404 25.61 -22.19 -4.38
CA ALA A 404 25.15 -23.47 -3.85
C ALA A 404 23.91 -24.05 -4.54
N LEU A 405 23.15 -23.25 -5.29
CA LEU A 405 21.91 -23.63 -5.97
C LEU A 405 22.06 -23.77 -7.49
N GLN A 406 23.29 -23.67 -8.03
CA GLN A 406 23.55 -23.76 -9.47
C GLN A 406 23.40 -25.18 -10.06
N ASN A 407 22.76 -26.12 -9.36
CA ASN A 407 22.47 -27.46 -9.88
C ASN A 407 21.11 -27.48 -10.61
N ARG A 408 20.95 -28.41 -11.56
CA ARG A 408 19.73 -28.57 -12.37
C ARG A 408 18.43 -28.62 -11.55
N PRO A 409 18.30 -29.46 -10.50
CA PRO A 409 17.04 -29.55 -9.76
C PRO A 409 16.71 -28.26 -9.00
N ALA A 410 17.68 -27.63 -8.34
CA ALA A 410 17.44 -26.37 -7.63
C ALA A 410 17.08 -25.24 -8.59
N MET A 411 17.72 -25.17 -9.77
CA MET A 411 17.38 -24.18 -10.79
C MET A 411 16.00 -24.41 -11.42
N ALA A 412 15.57 -25.67 -11.58
CA ALA A 412 14.21 -25.98 -12.02
C ALA A 412 13.17 -25.48 -11.02
N VAL A 413 13.39 -25.76 -9.72
CA VAL A 413 12.56 -25.23 -8.63
C VAL A 413 12.59 -23.71 -8.64
N GLY A 414 13.77 -23.10 -8.82
CA GLY A 414 13.92 -21.66 -8.88
C GLY A 414 13.15 -21.00 -10.02
N ALA A 415 13.19 -21.58 -11.22
CA ALA A 415 12.43 -21.09 -12.36
C ALA A 415 10.92 -21.20 -12.12
N ALA A 416 10.46 -22.31 -11.54
CA ALA A 416 9.06 -22.50 -11.18
C ALA A 416 8.60 -21.48 -10.13
N VAL A 417 9.31 -21.39 -8.99
CA VAL A 417 9.00 -20.46 -7.89
C VAL A 417 9.03 -19.00 -8.37
N SER A 418 10.05 -18.62 -9.14
CA SER A 418 10.17 -17.24 -9.64
C SER A 418 9.03 -16.86 -10.60
N SER A 419 8.62 -17.80 -11.45
CA SER A 419 7.49 -17.61 -12.37
C SER A 419 6.16 -17.56 -11.62
N THR A 420 5.97 -18.42 -10.61
CA THR A 420 4.78 -18.40 -9.75
C THR A 420 4.66 -17.10 -8.96
N LEU A 421 5.78 -16.58 -8.42
CA LEU A 421 5.80 -15.28 -7.75
C LEU A 421 5.42 -14.16 -8.73
N ALA A 422 6.03 -14.11 -9.91
CA ALA A 422 5.67 -13.10 -10.92
C ALA A 422 4.19 -13.19 -11.32
N TYR A 423 3.67 -14.41 -11.54
CA TYR A 423 2.25 -14.65 -11.82
C TYR A 423 1.34 -14.18 -10.67
N TYR A 424 1.75 -14.40 -9.42
CA TYR A 424 1.01 -13.91 -8.26
C TYR A 424 0.85 -12.38 -8.29
N PHE A 425 1.90 -11.60 -8.55
CA PHE A 425 1.76 -10.14 -8.64
C PHE A 425 0.92 -9.71 -9.87
N MET A 426 1.18 -10.28 -11.04
CA MET A 426 0.59 -9.76 -12.29
C MET A 426 -0.85 -10.26 -12.53
N TYR A 427 -1.12 -11.54 -12.26
CA TYR A 427 -2.45 -12.13 -12.48
C TYR A 427 -3.33 -12.03 -11.24
N HIS A 428 -2.82 -12.46 -10.09
CA HIS A 428 -3.64 -12.55 -8.87
C HIS A 428 -3.82 -11.19 -8.20
N LEU A 429 -2.73 -10.42 -8.02
CA LEU A 429 -2.81 -9.05 -7.54
C LEU A 429 -3.16 -8.04 -8.64
N ARG A 430 -3.31 -8.48 -9.90
CA ARG A 430 -3.69 -7.63 -11.05
C ARG A 430 -2.79 -6.41 -11.26
N MET A 431 -1.52 -6.51 -10.86
CA MET A 431 -0.52 -5.47 -11.13
C MET A 431 -0.25 -5.40 -12.63
N PRO A 432 -0.09 -4.20 -13.21
CA PRO A 432 0.19 -4.07 -14.63
C PRO A 432 1.53 -4.73 -14.98
N LEU A 433 1.58 -5.39 -16.15
CA LEU A 433 2.83 -5.94 -16.70
C LEU A 433 3.90 -4.86 -16.93
N PHE A 434 3.45 -3.64 -17.22
CA PHE A 434 4.29 -2.45 -17.32
C PHE A 434 3.50 -1.27 -16.73
N GLY A 435 4.00 -0.71 -15.64
CA GLY A 435 3.41 0.44 -14.96
C GLY A 435 4.49 1.34 -14.39
N VAL A 436 4.24 2.65 -14.47
CA VAL A 436 5.16 3.71 -14.03
C VAL A 436 4.46 4.75 -13.14
N ALA A 437 3.18 4.52 -12.81
CA ALA A 437 2.36 5.49 -12.08
C ALA A 437 2.60 5.44 -10.56
N GLY A 438 3.09 4.31 -10.04
CA GLY A 438 3.38 4.14 -8.62
C GLY A 438 4.59 3.24 -8.35
N ILE A 439 5.05 3.27 -7.10
CA ILE A 439 6.27 2.56 -6.67
C ILE A 439 6.11 1.04 -6.77
N SER A 440 4.95 0.51 -6.37
CA SER A 440 4.67 -0.92 -6.47
C SER A 440 4.63 -1.40 -7.92
N GLU A 441 4.07 -0.61 -8.85
CA GLU A 441 4.09 -0.91 -10.29
C GLU A 441 5.50 -0.92 -10.86
N LEU A 442 6.31 0.09 -10.52
CA LEU A 442 7.72 0.16 -10.93
C LEU A 442 8.47 -1.07 -10.42
N PHE A 443 8.25 -1.47 -9.18
CA PHE A 443 8.95 -2.61 -8.60
C PHE A 443 8.52 -3.94 -9.25
N VAL A 444 7.23 -4.16 -9.48
CA VAL A 444 6.76 -5.37 -10.18
C VAL A 444 7.30 -5.41 -11.61
N SER A 445 7.24 -4.28 -12.32
CA SER A 445 7.67 -4.16 -13.71
C SER A 445 9.19 -4.33 -13.85
N PHE A 446 9.99 -3.67 -13.02
CA PHE A 446 11.45 -3.60 -13.23
C PHE A 446 12.27 -4.56 -12.36
N VAL A 447 11.67 -5.17 -11.33
CA VAL A 447 12.36 -6.10 -10.42
C VAL A 447 11.74 -7.50 -10.54
N ILE A 448 10.49 -7.68 -10.12
CA ILE A 448 9.89 -9.01 -9.97
C ILE A 448 9.78 -9.78 -11.29
N TYR A 449 9.26 -9.15 -12.35
CA TYR A 449 9.11 -9.80 -13.65
C TYR A 449 10.46 -10.07 -14.35
N PRO A 450 11.38 -9.09 -14.45
CA PRO A 450 12.74 -9.29 -14.95
C PRO A 450 13.51 -10.40 -14.23
N ASN A 451 13.41 -10.48 -12.91
CA ASN A 451 14.02 -11.54 -12.11
C ASN A 451 13.53 -12.93 -12.55
N ALA A 452 12.22 -13.10 -12.77
CA ALA A 452 11.66 -14.39 -13.20
C ALA A 452 12.21 -14.85 -14.56
N LEU A 453 12.33 -13.93 -15.52
CA LEU A 453 12.94 -14.22 -16.82
C LEU A 453 14.43 -14.54 -16.71
N TRP A 454 15.13 -13.83 -15.84
CA TRP A 454 16.55 -14.07 -15.60
C TRP A 454 16.80 -15.48 -15.04
N ILE A 455 16.09 -15.88 -13.97
CA ILE A 455 16.20 -17.22 -13.40
C ILE A 455 15.79 -18.30 -14.41
N GLY A 456 14.72 -18.05 -15.18
CA GLY A 456 14.30 -18.92 -16.27
C GLY A 456 15.40 -19.13 -17.32
N SER A 457 16.09 -18.07 -17.73
CA SER A 457 17.22 -18.16 -18.67
C SER A 457 18.37 -19.01 -18.13
N ARG A 458 18.71 -18.88 -16.84
CA ARG A 458 19.80 -19.64 -16.20
C ARG A 458 19.47 -21.13 -16.10
N PHE A 459 18.21 -21.48 -15.81
CA PHE A 459 17.76 -22.87 -15.85
C PHE A 459 17.94 -23.48 -17.24
N LEU A 460 17.57 -22.75 -18.29
CA LEU A 460 17.73 -23.21 -19.68
C LEU A 460 19.20 -23.43 -20.07
N CYS A 461 20.15 -22.69 -19.49
CA CYS A 461 21.59 -22.91 -19.71
C CYS A 461 22.10 -24.24 -19.16
N LEU A 462 21.40 -24.83 -18.19
CA LEU A 462 21.82 -26.09 -17.56
C LEU A 462 21.17 -27.32 -18.21
N THR A 463 20.03 -27.16 -18.87
CA THR A 463 19.26 -28.28 -19.46
C THR A 463 19.70 -28.67 -20.86
N PHE A 464 20.42 -27.79 -21.54
CA PHE A 464 20.88 -27.93 -22.92
C PHE A 464 22.28 -27.31 -23.02
#